data_AF-A0A246NI65-F1
#
_entry.id   AF-A0A246NI65-F1
#
_cell.length_a   1.000
_cell.length_b   1.000
_cell.length_c   1.000
_cell.angle_alpha   90.00
_cell.angle_beta   90.00
_cell.angle_gamma   90.00
#
_symmetry.space_group_name_H-M   'P 1'
#
loop_
_entity.id
_entity.type
_entity.pdbx_description
1 polymer ?
#
loop_
_entity_poly.entity_id
_entity_poly.type
_entity_poly.pdbx_seq_one_letter_code
_entity_poly.pdbx_strand_id
1 'polypeptide(L)'
;MQGNSAASAVHANPLLSDSWFRSQLYGLERSADDFPRVRQGELADVLASNTGLQQFAQPVIRQLAQQMAETQSVVILSDASGLVLNTFGDMQALEKAQRFALAPGNLWSECGRGTNAIGTALAIDDGCEIDGQQHFLTRNQGLYCAAMPLQMPNGQIAGVLDISGPAHFPHPHTLNRVKAAAKQIEYLWVKQSLHPQQWLLSLHPQPQGIDTSDELLLVFSDNVLTAANRLAMRELALSADRFASLTFQQLFPQLQQQANSVPAAVDIGTQRYWFRLRAPQRSHVSVRDSRTHDLPRVLGADGAKMLRLLDAGVSLCIYGETGSGKEYVSRALHQQSRWRTGKFVAINCAAIPEALIESELFGYQPGAFTGASKNGYIGKIREADDGVLFLDEIGDMPLTLQTRLLRVLQEKEVAPLGSSRSWPVNFAVICATHRDLAQRVAAGEFREDLLYRLQEFALTLPPLRAWPNVAGFIRDLWQELGAAQRGVQLSPALLTALAQQPWPGNVRQLRSLLRVLLALADEGETLTESHLPAEYRRPPAPPLRERHDEQLISETLQRYDGNISKAAQALGVARSTLYRRAARDRGD
;
A
#
# COMPACT_ATOMS: atom_id res chain seq x y z
N MET A 1 -42.78 9.76 34.25
CA MET A 1 -43.10 10.68 33.14
C MET A 1 -41.85 11.20 32.39
N GLN A 2 -40.78 10.42 32.23
CA GLN A 2 -39.56 10.84 31.49
C GLN A 2 -39.43 10.20 30.09
N GLY A 3 -40.31 9.26 29.71
CA GLY A 3 -40.27 8.58 28.41
C GLY A 3 -40.88 9.35 27.22
N ASN A 4 -41.60 10.46 27.47
CA ASN A 4 -42.36 11.17 26.43
C ASN A 4 -41.59 12.28 25.72
N SER A 5 -40.47 12.79 26.27
CA SER A 5 -39.74 13.92 25.66
C SER A 5 -38.78 13.52 24.55
N ALA A 6 -38.13 12.35 24.64
CA ALA A 6 -37.20 11.90 23.60
C ALA A 6 -37.89 11.34 22.36
N ALA A 7 -39.00 10.60 22.52
CA ALA A 7 -39.83 10.20 21.37
C ALA A 7 -40.33 11.44 20.61
N SER A 8 -40.75 12.48 21.33
CA SER A 8 -41.12 13.79 20.75
C SER A 8 -39.99 14.45 19.96
N ALA A 9 -38.74 14.39 20.43
CA ALA A 9 -37.59 14.98 19.73
C ALA A 9 -37.17 14.19 18.47
N VAL A 10 -37.30 12.86 18.51
CA VAL A 10 -37.02 11.98 17.35
C VAL A 10 -38.07 12.18 16.26
N HIS A 11 -39.37 12.22 16.62
CA HIS A 11 -40.44 12.43 15.64
C HIS A 11 -40.43 13.84 15.02
N ALA A 12 -39.78 14.81 15.66
CA ALA A 12 -39.63 16.16 15.12
C ALA A 12 -38.50 16.29 14.08
N ASN A 13 -37.56 15.33 14.01
CA ASN A 13 -36.49 15.31 13.02
C ASN A 13 -36.71 14.15 12.02
N PRO A 14 -37.08 14.44 10.76
CA PRO A 14 -37.35 13.42 9.76
C PRO A 14 -36.23 12.39 9.60
N LEU A 15 -34.96 12.81 9.62
CA LEU A 15 -33.81 11.90 9.47
C LEU A 15 -33.70 10.91 10.63
N LEU A 16 -33.94 11.39 11.86
CA LEU A 16 -33.94 10.54 13.05
C LEU A 16 -35.16 9.61 13.06
N SER A 17 -36.34 10.12 12.71
CA SER A 17 -37.55 9.32 12.60
C SER A 17 -37.39 8.20 11.58
N ASP A 18 -36.82 8.48 10.40
CA ASP A 18 -36.55 7.48 9.36
C ASP A 18 -35.53 6.44 9.82
N SER A 19 -34.45 6.85 10.49
CA SER A 19 -33.46 5.92 11.04
C SER A 19 -34.07 5.01 12.12
N TRP A 20 -34.91 5.56 13.00
CA TRP A 20 -35.60 4.78 14.03
C TRP A 20 -36.59 3.78 13.40
N PHE A 21 -37.28 4.20 12.35
CA PHE A 21 -38.16 3.32 11.59
C PHE A 21 -37.38 2.18 10.92
N ARG A 22 -36.24 2.46 10.27
CA ARG A 22 -35.36 1.42 9.72
C ARG A 22 -34.88 0.46 10.82
N SER A 23 -34.49 0.98 11.98
CA SER A 23 -34.06 0.17 13.14
C SER A 23 -35.14 -0.82 13.60
N GLN A 24 -36.41 -0.38 13.63
CA GLN A 24 -37.55 -1.25 13.93
C GLN A 24 -37.80 -2.29 12.83
N LEU A 25 -37.67 -1.90 11.56
CA LEU A 25 -37.82 -2.83 10.42
C LEU A 25 -36.74 -3.93 10.41
N TYR A 26 -35.55 -3.65 10.93
CA TYR A 26 -34.51 -4.66 11.14
C TYR A 26 -34.81 -5.63 12.31
N GLY A 27 -35.93 -5.44 13.02
CA GLY A 27 -36.36 -6.30 14.13
C GLY A 27 -35.60 -6.06 15.42
N LEU A 28 -34.94 -4.90 15.58
CA LEU A 28 -34.18 -4.60 16.78
C LEU A 28 -35.10 -4.19 17.94
N GLU A 29 -34.87 -4.79 19.09
CA GLU A 29 -35.44 -4.32 20.36
C GLU A 29 -34.53 -3.27 20.99
N ARG A 30 -35.12 -2.23 21.59
CA ARG A 30 -34.33 -1.15 22.22
C ARG A 30 -33.44 -1.62 23.37
N SER A 31 -33.78 -2.75 23.99
CA SER A 31 -33.03 -3.39 25.08
C SER A 31 -32.03 -4.45 24.60
N ALA A 32 -31.83 -4.61 23.28
CA ALA A 32 -30.87 -5.58 22.76
C ALA A 32 -29.44 -5.27 23.24
N ASP A 33 -28.73 -6.32 23.63
CA ASP A 33 -27.41 -6.25 24.28
C ASP A 33 -26.30 -7.02 23.53
N ASP A 34 -26.66 -7.75 22.47
CA ASP A 34 -25.70 -8.46 21.61
C ASP A 34 -25.24 -7.56 20.47
N PHE A 35 -23.93 -7.57 20.21
CA PHE A 35 -23.32 -6.68 19.23
C PHE A 35 -22.57 -7.49 18.17
N PRO A 36 -22.87 -7.27 16.88
CA PRO A 36 -22.12 -7.91 15.82
C PRO A 36 -20.65 -7.47 15.88
N ARG A 37 -19.76 -8.45 15.92
CA ARG A 37 -18.30 -8.27 15.87
C ARG A 37 -17.67 -9.34 15.00
N VAL A 38 -16.61 -8.97 14.29
CA VAL A 38 -15.82 -9.90 13.49
C VAL A 38 -14.77 -10.61 14.34
N ARG A 39 -14.30 -11.77 13.88
CA ARG A 39 -13.18 -12.47 14.52
C ARG A 39 -11.86 -11.75 14.23
N GLN A 40 -10.84 -12.04 15.03
CA GLN A 40 -9.53 -11.38 14.88
C GLN A 40 -8.87 -11.61 13.51
N GLY A 41 -9.03 -12.81 12.92
CA GLY A 41 -8.54 -13.11 11.57
C GLY A 41 -9.25 -12.30 10.48
N GLU A 42 -10.58 -12.24 10.53
CA GLU A 42 -11.40 -11.43 9.62
C GLU A 42 -11.07 -9.94 9.74
N LEU A 43 -10.81 -9.45 10.96
CA LEU A 43 -10.39 -8.05 11.17
C LEU A 43 -9.06 -7.74 10.46
N ALA A 44 -8.10 -8.67 10.46
CA ALA A 44 -6.82 -8.47 9.76
C ALA A 44 -7.02 -8.35 8.24
N ASP A 45 -7.89 -9.17 7.67
CA ASP A 45 -8.23 -9.13 6.24
C ASP A 45 -8.95 -7.82 5.86
N VAL A 46 -9.87 -7.37 6.71
CA VAL A 46 -10.58 -6.09 6.51
C VAL A 46 -9.61 -4.90 6.62
N LEU A 47 -8.69 -4.93 7.60
CA LEU A 47 -7.65 -3.90 7.73
C LEU A 47 -6.75 -3.87 6.48
N ALA A 48 -6.33 -5.03 5.97
CA ALA A 48 -5.52 -5.12 4.76
C ALA A 48 -6.26 -4.56 3.53
N SER A 49 -7.55 -4.89 3.39
CA SER A 49 -8.40 -4.42 2.29
C SER A 49 -8.67 -2.91 2.34
N ASN A 50 -8.57 -2.29 3.52
CA ASN A 50 -8.80 -0.86 3.76
C ASN A 50 -7.50 -0.06 3.98
N THR A 51 -6.36 -0.55 3.48
CA THR A 51 -5.05 0.12 3.68
C THR A 51 -5.03 1.54 3.14
N GLY A 52 -5.64 1.79 1.97
CA GLY A 52 -5.67 3.13 1.36
C GLY A 52 -6.41 4.15 2.23
N LEU A 53 -7.61 3.78 2.74
CA LEU A 53 -8.38 4.61 3.65
C LEU A 53 -7.57 4.94 4.92
N GLN A 54 -6.97 3.93 5.53
CA GLN A 54 -6.15 4.11 6.74
C GLN A 54 -4.96 5.03 6.49
N GLN A 55 -4.24 4.84 5.38
CA GLN A 55 -3.05 5.62 5.02
C GLN A 55 -3.37 7.12 4.91
N PHE A 56 -4.43 7.49 4.20
CA PHE A 56 -4.77 8.90 3.98
C PHE A 56 -5.49 9.55 5.17
N ALA A 57 -6.28 8.77 5.91
CA ALA A 57 -7.04 9.29 7.05
C ALA A 57 -6.18 9.48 8.31
N GLN A 58 -5.17 8.63 8.53
CA GLN A 58 -4.42 8.58 9.79
C GLN A 58 -3.79 9.91 10.24
N PRO A 59 -3.14 10.72 9.37
CA PRO A 59 -2.55 12.00 9.80
C PRO A 59 -3.60 12.98 10.34
N VAL A 60 -4.73 13.10 9.63
CA VAL A 60 -5.83 14.00 10.00
C VAL A 60 -6.53 13.51 11.25
N ILE A 61 -6.75 12.19 11.36
CA ILE A 61 -7.38 11.58 12.54
C ILE A 61 -6.54 11.80 13.80
N ARG A 62 -5.20 11.64 13.72
CA ARG A 62 -4.33 11.87 14.88
C ARG A 62 -4.41 13.31 15.37
N GLN A 63 -4.41 14.27 14.45
CA GLN A 63 -4.58 15.69 14.77
C GLN A 63 -5.95 15.94 15.41
N LEU A 64 -7.02 15.38 14.85
CA LEU A 64 -8.37 15.51 15.38
C LEU A 64 -8.48 14.90 16.78
N ALA A 65 -7.91 13.72 17.01
CA ALA A 65 -7.93 13.06 18.31
C ALA A 65 -7.21 13.87 19.39
N GLN A 66 -6.10 14.54 19.05
CA GLN A 66 -5.42 15.46 19.96
C GLN A 66 -6.29 16.65 20.34
N GLN A 67 -7.07 17.19 19.40
CA GLN A 67 -8.00 18.29 19.66
C GLN A 67 -9.19 17.86 20.53
N MET A 68 -9.55 16.57 20.52
CA MET A 68 -10.68 16.00 21.27
C MET A 68 -10.32 15.52 22.69
N ALA A 69 -9.06 15.66 23.11
CA ALA A 69 -8.61 15.17 24.41
C ALA A 69 -9.41 15.77 25.59
N GLU A 70 -9.76 17.06 25.51
CA GLU A 70 -10.48 17.76 26.60
C GLU A 70 -11.94 17.31 26.76
N THR A 71 -12.57 16.76 25.71
CA THR A 71 -13.97 16.31 25.73
C THR A 71 -14.11 14.81 25.99
N GLN A 72 -13.02 14.14 26.39
CA GLN A 72 -12.98 12.68 26.64
C GLN A 72 -13.56 11.87 25.47
N SER A 73 -13.40 12.39 24.25
CA SER A 73 -13.97 11.80 23.05
C SER A 73 -12.91 11.00 22.30
N VAL A 74 -13.35 9.95 21.62
CA VAL A 74 -12.53 9.16 20.70
C VAL A 74 -12.88 9.52 19.27
N VAL A 75 -11.90 9.42 18.38
CA VAL A 75 -12.08 9.50 16.93
C VAL A 75 -12.04 8.09 16.38
N ILE A 76 -13.05 7.74 15.60
CA ILE A 76 -13.27 6.40 15.08
C ILE A 76 -13.23 6.44 13.56
N LEU A 77 -12.54 5.47 12.98
CA LEU A 77 -12.57 5.19 11.56
C LEU A 77 -13.23 3.84 11.35
N SER A 78 -14.27 3.80 10.51
CA SER A 78 -14.92 2.57 10.07
C SER A 78 -14.85 2.41 8.57
N ASP A 79 -15.06 1.19 8.07
CA ASP A 79 -15.24 0.91 6.64
C ASP A 79 -16.66 1.25 6.16
N ALA A 80 -16.93 1.01 4.87
CA ALA A 80 -18.22 1.28 4.24
C ALA A 80 -19.40 0.43 4.77
N SER A 81 -19.12 -0.61 5.55
CA SER A 81 -20.16 -1.41 6.25
C SER A 81 -20.48 -0.87 7.65
N GLY A 82 -19.64 0.04 8.16
CA GLY A 82 -19.69 0.53 9.53
C GLY A 82 -18.88 -0.34 10.50
N LEU A 83 -17.97 -1.19 10.01
CA LEU A 83 -17.05 -1.95 10.87
C LEU A 83 -15.92 -1.04 11.34
N VAL A 84 -15.73 -0.95 12.66
CA VAL A 84 -14.65 -0.13 13.24
C VAL A 84 -13.29 -0.71 12.88
N LEU A 85 -12.49 0.08 12.17
CA LEU A 85 -11.11 -0.24 11.78
C LEU A 85 -10.14 0.22 12.87
N ASN A 86 -10.29 1.47 13.32
CA ASN A 86 -9.40 2.08 14.29
C ASN A 86 -10.14 3.04 15.21
N THR A 87 -9.62 3.17 16.43
CA THR A 87 -10.13 4.07 17.46
C THR A 87 -8.96 4.82 18.07
N PHE A 88 -9.03 6.15 18.10
CA PHE A 88 -7.98 7.04 18.55
C PHE A 88 -8.49 7.93 19.67
N GLY A 89 -7.71 8.06 20.74
CA GLY A 89 -8.04 8.89 21.89
C GLY A 89 -6.98 8.72 22.98
N ASP A 90 -7.10 9.49 24.06
CA ASP A 90 -6.28 9.25 25.25
C ASP A 90 -6.70 7.96 25.97
N MET A 91 -5.89 7.54 26.95
CA MET A 91 -6.13 6.29 27.69
C MET A 91 -7.51 6.26 28.35
N GLN A 92 -7.97 7.39 28.90
CA GLN A 92 -9.24 7.48 29.61
C GLN A 92 -10.43 7.39 28.66
N ALA A 93 -10.34 8.04 27.50
CA ALA A 93 -11.35 7.98 26.44
C ALA A 93 -11.41 6.57 25.84
N LEU A 94 -10.27 5.91 25.62
CA LEU A 94 -10.21 4.54 25.10
C LEU A 94 -10.84 3.52 26.05
N GLU A 95 -10.58 3.61 27.36
CA GLU A 95 -11.21 2.74 28.36
C GLU A 95 -12.73 2.88 28.38
N LYS A 96 -13.25 4.11 28.24
CA LYS A 96 -14.69 4.35 28.15
C LYS A 96 -15.26 3.83 26.83
N ALA A 97 -14.54 4.04 25.72
CA ALA A 97 -14.95 3.59 24.40
C ALA A 97 -15.12 2.05 24.32
N GLN A 98 -14.28 1.29 25.04
CA GLN A 98 -14.43 -0.16 25.16
C GLN A 98 -15.77 -0.59 25.77
N ARG A 99 -16.32 0.18 26.73
CA ARG A 99 -17.60 -0.15 27.40
C ARG A 99 -18.80 -0.09 26.46
N PHE A 100 -18.71 0.72 25.40
CA PHE A 100 -19.72 0.85 24.36
C PHE A 100 -19.42 0.00 23.11
N ALA A 101 -18.35 -0.81 23.14
CA ALA A 101 -17.91 -1.61 22.01
C ALA A 101 -17.55 -0.74 20.76
N LEU A 102 -16.81 0.33 21.00
CA LEU A 102 -16.21 1.20 19.98
C LEU A 102 -14.77 0.79 19.62
N ALA A 103 -14.35 -0.43 19.99
CA ALA A 103 -13.03 -0.96 19.65
C ALA A 103 -13.00 -1.56 18.23
N PRO A 104 -11.82 -1.70 17.59
CA PRO A 104 -11.68 -2.37 16.31
C PRO A 104 -12.38 -3.74 16.24
N GLY A 105 -13.04 -4.00 15.12
CA GLY A 105 -13.79 -5.23 14.86
C GLY A 105 -15.26 -5.23 15.30
N ASN A 106 -15.76 -4.14 15.88
CA ASN A 106 -17.19 -4.00 16.18
C ASN A 106 -17.94 -3.35 15.01
N LEU A 107 -19.11 -3.89 14.67
CA LEU A 107 -19.96 -3.38 13.59
C LEU A 107 -21.00 -2.39 14.15
N TRP A 108 -21.10 -1.22 13.52
CA TRP A 108 -22.00 -0.11 13.88
C TRP A 108 -23.00 0.25 12.77
N SER A 109 -23.42 -0.74 11.98
CA SER A 109 -24.54 -0.58 11.04
C SER A 109 -25.88 -0.39 11.76
N GLU A 110 -26.84 0.28 11.12
CA GLU A 110 -28.20 0.40 11.68
C GLU A 110 -28.90 -0.95 11.82
N CYS A 111 -28.61 -1.93 10.96
CA CYS A 111 -29.20 -3.27 11.06
C CYS A 111 -28.69 -4.05 12.27
N GLY A 112 -27.50 -3.74 12.79
CA GLY A 112 -26.93 -4.39 13.96
C GLY A 112 -27.11 -3.60 15.26
N ARG A 113 -27.14 -2.27 15.20
CA ARG A 113 -27.12 -1.39 16.40
C ARG A 113 -28.20 -0.31 16.42
N GLY A 114 -29.13 -0.34 15.47
CA GLY A 114 -30.16 0.67 15.31
C GLY A 114 -29.57 2.05 15.04
N THR A 115 -30.37 3.09 15.26
CA THR A 115 -29.94 4.49 15.09
C THR A 115 -28.72 4.79 15.95
N ASN A 116 -27.62 5.07 15.25
CA ASN A 116 -26.31 5.48 15.75
C ASN A 116 -25.62 6.33 14.67
N ALA A 117 -24.62 7.14 15.01
CA ALA A 117 -24.09 8.11 14.05
C ALA A 117 -23.39 7.46 12.85
N ILE A 118 -22.61 6.39 13.04
CA ILE A 118 -21.90 5.70 11.94
C ILE A 118 -22.91 5.12 10.94
N GLY A 119 -23.84 4.29 11.43
CA GLY A 119 -24.85 3.66 10.58
C GLY A 119 -25.79 4.67 9.92
N THR A 120 -26.19 5.72 10.64
CA THR A 120 -27.09 6.76 10.10
C THR A 120 -26.40 7.57 9.01
N ALA A 121 -25.13 7.95 9.22
CA ALA A 121 -24.33 8.66 8.23
C ALA A 121 -24.16 7.84 6.93
N LEU A 122 -23.95 6.52 7.04
CA LEU A 122 -23.91 5.62 5.87
C LEU A 122 -25.26 5.57 5.15
N ALA A 123 -26.37 5.50 5.89
CA ALA A 123 -27.71 5.37 5.31
C ALA A 123 -28.15 6.62 4.54
N ILE A 124 -27.70 7.81 4.94
CA ILE A 124 -28.10 9.08 4.33
C ILE A 124 -27.03 9.69 3.41
N ASP A 125 -25.83 9.11 3.33
CA ASP A 125 -24.64 9.65 2.63
C ASP A 125 -24.37 11.14 2.98
N ASP A 126 -24.55 11.49 4.25
CA ASP A 126 -24.29 12.81 4.79
C ASP A 126 -23.98 12.77 6.28
N GLY A 127 -23.46 13.87 6.81
CA GLY A 127 -23.06 13.95 8.22
C GLY A 127 -24.24 14.15 9.16
N CYS A 128 -24.21 13.49 10.31
CA CYS A 128 -25.25 13.58 11.33
C CYS A 128 -24.67 13.61 12.75
N GLU A 129 -25.49 14.09 13.69
CA GLU A 129 -25.25 14.01 15.13
C GLU A 129 -26.34 13.17 15.77
N ILE A 130 -25.95 12.25 16.67
CA ILE A 130 -26.86 11.45 17.48
C ILE A 130 -26.47 11.66 18.93
N ASP A 131 -27.38 12.24 19.71
CA ASP A 131 -27.18 12.58 21.11
C ASP A 131 -28.05 11.75 22.04
N GLY A 132 -27.40 11.01 22.94
CA GLY A 132 -28.02 10.35 24.08
C GLY A 132 -29.24 9.51 23.68
N GLN A 133 -30.43 9.95 24.11
CA GLN A 133 -31.69 9.25 23.88
C GLN A 133 -32.12 9.17 22.40
N GLN A 134 -31.44 9.86 21.50
CA GLN A 134 -31.61 9.71 20.04
C GLN A 134 -31.03 8.39 19.53
N HIS A 135 -30.13 7.74 20.28
CA HIS A 135 -29.73 6.37 20.00
C HIS A 135 -30.91 5.43 20.18
N PHE A 136 -31.09 4.51 19.23
CA PHE A 136 -32.19 3.55 19.28
C PHE A 136 -32.07 2.61 20.48
N LEU A 137 -30.88 2.01 20.65
CA LEU A 137 -30.55 1.12 21.76
C LEU A 137 -30.31 1.90 23.06
N THR A 138 -30.93 1.45 24.15
CA THR A 138 -30.82 2.10 25.47
C THR A 138 -29.39 2.12 26.00
N ARG A 139 -28.61 1.08 25.70
CA ARG A 139 -27.20 0.97 26.11
C ARG A 139 -26.29 2.02 25.47
N ASN A 140 -26.68 2.59 24.33
CA ASN A 140 -25.91 3.62 23.64
C ASN A 140 -26.26 5.04 24.09
N GLN A 141 -27.27 5.23 24.95
CA GLN A 141 -27.75 6.56 25.36
C GLN A 141 -26.77 7.33 26.25
N GLY A 142 -25.68 6.70 26.68
CA GLY A 142 -24.56 7.39 27.34
C GLY A 142 -23.64 8.13 26.37
N LEU A 143 -23.85 7.99 25.05
CA LEU A 143 -22.98 8.55 24.01
C LEU A 143 -23.61 9.76 23.32
N TYR A 144 -22.73 10.70 22.99
CA TYR A 144 -22.91 11.65 21.90
C TYR A 144 -21.97 11.23 20.77
N CYS A 145 -22.48 11.23 19.53
CA CYS A 145 -21.71 10.84 18.36
C CYS A 145 -21.95 11.84 17.22
N ALA A 146 -20.89 12.20 16.50
CA ALA A 146 -20.94 13.02 15.30
C ALA A 146 -20.13 12.35 14.20
N ALA A 147 -20.79 12.02 13.08
CA ALA A 147 -20.21 11.23 12.02
C ALA A 147 -20.29 11.94 10.66
N MET A 148 -19.32 11.65 9.80
CA MET A 148 -19.33 12.02 8.39
C MET A 148 -18.80 10.86 7.56
N PRO A 149 -19.50 10.46 6.48
CA PRO A 149 -18.94 9.51 5.52
C PRO A 149 -17.63 10.05 4.94
N LEU A 150 -16.77 9.16 4.46
CA LEU A 150 -15.58 9.46 3.68
C LEU A 150 -15.79 8.87 2.29
N GLN A 151 -15.57 9.66 1.24
CA GLN A 151 -15.72 9.24 -0.14
C GLN A 151 -14.35 8.92 -0.74
N MET A 152 -14.29 7.80 -1.45
CA MET A 152 -13.18 7.50 -2.34
C MET A 152 -13.21 8.47 -3.54
N PRO A 153 -12.06 8.69 -4.21
CA PRO A 153 -12.01 9.54 -5.40
C PRO A 153 -12.96 9.14 -6.53
N ASN A 154 -13.42 7.88 -6.58
CA ASN A 154 -14.38 7.39 -7.57
C ASN A 154 -15.86 7.63 -7.19
N GLY A 155 -16.12 8.30 -6.06
CA GLY A 155 -17.47 8.62 -5.57
C GLY A 155 -18.14 7.54 -4.74
N GLN A 156 -17.51 6.38 -4.53
CA GLN A 156 -18.02 5.38 -3.59
C GLN A 156 -17.67 5.77 -2.15
N ILE A 157 -18.51 5.38 -1.18
CA ILE A 157 -18.19 5.54 0.24
C ILE A 157 -17.03 4.60 0.61
N ALA A 158 -15.96 5.15 1.15
CA ALA A 158 -14.84 4.42 1.72
C ALA A 158 -15.15 3.89 3.13
N GLY A 159 -15.88 4.70 3.91
CA GLY A 159 -16.16 4.44 5.31
C GLY A 159 -16.68 5.67 6.03
N VAL A 160 -16.58 5.70 7.36
CA VAL A 160 -17.06 6.82 8.17
C VAL A 160 -16.00 7.27 9.15
N LEU A 161 -15.85 8.60 9.25
CA LEU A 161 -15.15 9.26 10.33
C LEU A 161 -16.17 9.69 11.39
N ASP A 162 -15.98 9.23 12.62
CA ASP A 162 -16.87 9.51 13.74
C ASP A 162 -16.09 10.08 14.94
N ILE A 163 -16.72 10.99 15.68
CA ILE A 163 -16.26 11.43 16.99
C ILE A 163 -17.32 11.00 18.00
N SER A 164 -16.92 10.16 18.94
CA SER A 164 -17.79 9.61 19.98
C SER A 164 -17.30 10.03 21.36
N GLY A 165 -18.20 10.57 22.18
CA GLY A 165 -17.89 11.02 23.54
C GLY A 165 -19.07 10.83 24.48
N PRO A 166 -18.94 11.18 25.78
CA PRO A 166 -20.02 11.01 26.72
C PRO A 166 -21.12 12.07 26.49
N ALA A 167 -22.39 11.67 26.50
CA ALA A 167 -23.54 12.55 26.22
C ALA A 167 -23.70 13.72 27.22
N HIS A 168 -23.16 13.58 28.43
CA HIS A 168 -23.25 14.62 29.47
C HIS A 168 -22.18 15.71 29.35
N PHE A 169 -21.21 15.56 28.43
CA PHE A 169 -20.23 16.60 28.13
C PHE A 169 -20.74 17.50 26.99
N PRO A 170 -20.39 18.80 26.99
CA PRO A 170 -20.70 19.67 25.88
C PRO A 170 -19.83 19.35 24.65
N HIS A 171 -20.46 19.25 23.48
CA HIS A 171 -19.81 18.93 22.20
C HIS A 171 -19.97 20.05 21.16
N PRO A 172 -19.54 21.29 21.44
CA PRO A 172 -19.76 22.41 20.53
C PRO A 172 -18.95 22.23 19.24
N HIS A 173 -19.64 22.39 18.11
CA HIS A 173 -19.04 22.34 16.77
C HIS A 173 -18.41 21.00 16.37
N THR A 174 -18.66 19.90 17.10
CA THR A 174 -18.03 18.60 16.82
C THR A 174 -18.37 18.10 15.41
N LEU A 175 -19.63 18.22 14.96
CA LEU A 175 -20.00 17.91 13.57
C LEU A 175 -19.24 18.75 12.54
N ASN A 176 -19.02 20.04 12.80
CA ASN A 176 -18.26 20.88 11.89
C ASN A 176 -16.79 20.46 11.81
N ARG A 177 -16.21 20.03 12.95
CA ARG A 177 -14.84 19.51 13.00
C ARG A 177 -14.71 18.19 12.24
N VAL A 178 -15.65 17.25 12.42
CA VAL A 178 -15.62 15.97 11.69
C VAL A 178 -15.83 16.18 10.18
N LYS A 179 -16.70 17.12 9.78
CA LYS A 179 -16.88 17.54 8.38
C LYS A 179 -15.61 18.15 7.79
N ALA A 180 -14.93 19.04 8.52
CA ALA A 180 -13.68 19.64 8.07
C ALA A 180 -12.56 18.61 7.94
N ALA A 181 -12.47 17.67 8.87
CA ALA A 181 -11.52 16.56 8.81
C ALA A 181 -11.81 15.63 7.61
N ALA A 182 -13.07 15.25 7.39
CA ALA A 182 -13.47 14.45 6.23
C ALA A 182 -13.09 15.13 4.91
N LYS A 183 -13.41 16.43 4.78
CA LYS A 183 -13.02 17.25 3.63
C LYS A 183 -11.50 17.26 3.40
N GLN A 184 -10.71 17.40 4.47
CA GLN A 184 -9.25 17.38 4.38
C GLN A 184 -8.71 16.01 3.95
N ILE A 185 -9.28 14.92 4.47
CA ILE A 185 -8.89 13.55 4.09
C ILE A 185 -9.15 13.32 2.60
N GLU A 186 -10.33 13.66 2.11
CA GLU A 186 -10.71 13.49 0.70
C GLU A 186 -9.86 14.35 -0.24
N TYR A 187 -9.56 15.58 0.17
CA TYR A 187 -8.63 16.45 -0.54
C TYR A 187 -7.25 15.80 -0.70
N LEU A 188 -6.68 15.29 0.41
CA LEU A 188 -5.38 14.62 0.39
C LEU A 188 -5.43 13.34 -0.44
N TRP A 189 -6.52 12.57 -0.35
CA TRP A 189 -6.71 11.33 -1.08
C TRP A 189 -6.61 11.57 -2.59
N VAL A 190 -7.34 12.56 -3.11
CA VAL A 190 -7.29 12.91 -4.54
C VAL A 190 -5.90 13.41 -4.95
N LYS A 191 -5.30 14.34 -4.19
CA LYS A 191 -3.99 14.92 -4.53
C LYS A 191 -2.85 13.88 -4.50
N GLN A 192 -2.88 12.97 -3.53
CA GLN A 192 -1.81 11.97 -3.34
C GLN A 192 -2.00 10.71 -4.17
N SER A 193 -3.23 10.39 -4.59
CA SER A 193 -3.52 9.26 -5.50
C SER A 193 -3.42 9.64 -6.98
N LEU A 194 -3.08 10.89 -7.28
CA LEU A 194 -3.03 11.43 -8.63
C LEU A 194 -1.87 10.83 -9.43
N HIS A 195 -2.19 10.12 -10.50
CA HIS A 195 -1.17 9.55 -11.38
C HIS A 195 -0.49 10.62 -12.24
N PRO A 196 0.82 10.51 -12.57
CA PRO A 196 1.52 11.50 -13.39
C PRO A 196 0.89 11.76 -14.77
N GLN A 197 0.26 10.74 -15.36
CA GLN A 197 -0.40 10.81 -16.66
C GLN A 197 -1.81 11.44 -16.62
N GLN A 198 -2.30 11.85 -15.45
CA GLN A 198 -3.64 12.38 -15.29
C GLN A 198 -3.63 13.91 -15.20
N TRP A 199 -4.66 14.51 -15.78
CA TRP A 199 -5.00 15.91 -15.60
C TRP A 199 -5.60 16.12 -14.22
N LEU A 200 -5.26 17.24 -13.58
CA LEU A 200 -5.94 17.69 -12.37
C LEU A 200 -6.53 19.06 -12.61
N LEU A 201 -7.85 19.16 -12.51
CA LEU A 201 -8.58 20.40 -12.49
C LEU A 201 -8.88 20.78 -11.03
N SER A 202 -8.32 21.91 -10.62
CA SER A 202 -8.68 22.63 -9.40
C SER A 202 -9.71 23.71 -9.75
N LEU A 203 -10.82 23.79 -9.01
CA LEU A 203 -11.87 24.80 -9.17
C LEU A 203 -12.23 25.40 -7.81
N HIS A 204 -12.43 26.72 -7.75
CA HIS A 204 -12.91 27.39 -6.54
C HIS A 204 -13.61 28.73 -6.86
N PRO A 205 -14.66 29.17 -6.14
CA PRO A 205 -15.33 30.47 -6.39
C PRO A 205 -14.42 31.70 -6.22
N GLN A 206 -13.37 31.56 -5.43
CA GLN A 206 -12.36 32.60 -5.17
C GLN A 206 -10.96 32.11 -5.53
N PRO A 207 -10.08 32.96 -6.08
CA PRO A 207 -8.75 32.53 -6.51
C PRO A 207 -7.87 32.07 -5.34
N GLN A 208 -8.10 32.62 -4.15
CA GLN A 208 -7.35 32.29 -2.92
C GLN A 208 -7.69 30.91 -2.34
N GLY A 209 -8.79 30.29 -2.77
CA GLY A 209 -9.19 28.96 -2.29
C GLY A 209 -8.55 27.81 -3.07
N ILE A 210 -7.88 28.09 -4.20
CA ILE A 210 -7.08 27.09 -4.91
C ILE A 210 -5.91 26.64 -4.02
N ASP A 211 -5.58 25.35 -4.05
CA ASP A 211 -4.62 24.68 -3.15
C ASP A 211 -5.03 24.61 -1.67
N THR A 212 -6.30 24.86 -1.36
CA THR A 212 -6.87 24.61 -0.03
C THR A 212 -7.81 23.40 -0.07
N SER A 213 -8.20 22.86 1.09
CA SER A 213 -9.18 21.76 1.13
C SER A 213 -10.60 22.18 0.77
N ASP A 214 -10.84 23.46 0.49
CA ASP A 214 -12.11 23.98 -0.03
C ASP A 214 -12.20 23.92 -1.57
N GLU A 215 -11.11 23.61 -2.28
CA GLU A 215 -11.16 23.51 -3.73
C GLU A 215 -11.87 22.23 -4.22
N LEU A 216 -12.61 22.38 -5.31
CA LEU A 216 -13.21 21.29 -6.06
C LEU A 216 -12.10 20.66 -6.91
N LEU A 217 -11.89 19.36 -6.72
CA LEU A 217 -10.87 18.60 -7.45
C LEU A 217 -11.54 17.63 -8.41
N LEU A 218 -11.13 17.66 -9.67
CA LEU A 218 -11.50 16.68 -10.68
C LEU A 218 -10.23 16.16 -11.37
N VAL A 219 -10.18 14.86 -11.61
CA VAL A 219 -9.05 14.16 -12.21
C VAL A 219 -9.52 13.49 -13.49
N PHE A 220 -8.81 13.74 -14.58
CA PHE A 220 -9.11 13.17 -15.88
C PHE A 220 -7.95 12.32 -16.39
N SER A 221 -8.27 11.12 -16.87
CA SER A 221 -7.36 10.31 -17.66
C SER A 221 -7.67 10.57 -19.13
N ASP A 222 -6.70 11.11 -19.86
CA ASP A 222 -6.95 11.79 -21.13
C ASP A 222 -8.07 12.83 -20.99
N ASN A 223 -9.26 12.54 -21.53
CA ASN A 223 -10.44 13.40 -21.50
C ASN A 223 -11.53 12.87 -20.55
N VAL A 224 -11.35 11.71 -19.92
CA VAL A 224 -12.42 11.02 -19.16
C VAL A 224 -12.26 11.26 -17.67
N LEU A 225 -13.35 11.63 -16.98
CA LEU A 225 -13.38 11.82 -15.53
C LEU A 225 -13.15 10.49 -14.82
N THR A 226 -12.07 10.39 -14.05
CA THR A 226 -11.70 9.18 -13.31
C THR A 226 -11.69 9.36 -11.80
N ALA A 227 -11.58 10.59 -11.31
CA ALA A 227 -11.66 10.86 -9.88
C ALA A 227 -12.14 12.29 -9.59
N ALA A 228 -12.74 12.52 -8.42
CA ALA A 228 -13.13 13.82 -7.92
C ALA A 228 -13.15 13.81 -6.38
N ASN A 229 -13.18 14.96 -5.73
CA ASN A 229 -13.54 15.04 -4.30
C ASN A 229 -15.03 15.29 -4.12
N ARG A 230 -15.55 15.10 -2.89
CA ARG A 230 -16.96 15.31 -2.55
C ARG A 230 -17.48 16.69 -2.96
N LEU A 231 -16.68 17.73 -2.77
CA LEU A 231 -17.06 19.09 -3.12
C LEU A 231 -17.36 19.20 -4.62
N ALA A 232 -16.48 18.67 -5.46
CA ALA A 232 -16.71 18.63 -6.91
C ALA A 232 -17.93 17.78 -7.27
N MET A 233 -18.12 16.63 -6.61
CA MET A 233 -19.26 15.77 -6.88
C MET A 233 -20.59 16.44 -6.53
N ARG A 234 -20.68 17.10 -5.37
CA ARG A 234 -21.90 17.81 -4.95
C ARG A 234 -22.19 19.02 -5.82
N GLU A 235 -21.19 19.86 -6.09
CA GLU A 235 -21.38 21.08 -6.88
C GLU A 235 -21.81 20.78 -8.32
N LEU A 236 -21.22 19.76 -8.93
CA LEU A 236 -21.46 19.39 -10.32
C LEU A 236 -22.48 18.25 -10.49
N ALA A 237 -23.16 17.87 -9.40
CA ALA A 237 -24.14 16.78 -9.35
C ALA A 237 -23.63 15.47 -9.98
N LEU A 238 -22.40 15.08 -9.65
CA LEU A 238 -21.74 13.87 -10.15
C LEU A 238 -22.05 12.68 -9.25
N SER A 239 -22.53 11.61 -9.85
CA SER A 239 -22.74 10.31 -9.19
C SER A 239 -21.66 9.31 -9.59
N ALA A 240 -21.39 8.32 -8.73
CA ALA A 240 -20.32 7.34 -8.92
C ALA A 240 -20.42 6.56 -10.24
N ASP A 241 -21.63 6.30 -10.75
CA ASP A 241 -21.89 5.62 -12.02
C ASP A 241 -21.45 6.41 -13.26
N ARG A 242 -21.24 7.72 -13.12
CA ARG A 242 -20.85 8.61 -14.22
C ARG A 242 -19.34 8.70 -14.40
N PHE A 243 -18.55 8.23 -13.43
CA PHE A 243 -17.11 8.09 -13.57
C PHE A 243 -16.78 7.10 -14.69
N ALA A 244 -15.66 7.33 -15.38
CA ALA A 244 -15.24 6.60 -16.59
C ALA A 244 -16.14 6.77 -17.83
N SER A 245 -17.21 7.57 -17.78
CA SER A 245 -18.07 7.88 -18.94
C SER A 245 -18.16 9.36 -19.28
N LEU A 246 -18.14 10.24 -18.28
CA LEU A 246 -18.15 11.69 -18.46
C LEU A 246 -16.80 12.20 -18.98
N THR A 247 -16.85 13.07 -19.99
CA THR A 247 -15.66 13.73 -20.54
C THR A 247 -15.49 15.18 -20.03
N PHE A 248 -14.28 15.71 -20.10
CA PHE A 248 -13.98 17.10 -19.73
C PHE A 248 -14.86 18.07 -20.54
N GLN A 249 -15.02 17.84 -21.84
CA GLN A 249 -15.81 18.70 -22.71
C GLN A 249 -17.30 18.68 -22.39
N GLN A 250 -17.83 17.56 -21.89
CA GLN A 250 -19.22 17.47 -21.45
C GLN A 250 -19.46 18.26 -20.16
N LEU A 251 -18.49 18.28 -19.25
CA LEU A 251 -18.58 19.02 -17.99
C LEU A 251 -18.28 20.51 -18.16
N PHE A 252 -17.33 20.85 -19.03
CA PHE A 252 -16.87 22.21 -19.25
C PHE A 252 -16.84 22.57 -20.74
N PRO A 253 -18.01 22.73 -21.40
CA PRO A 253 -18.07 22.98 -22.84
C PRO A 253 -17.36 24.25 -23.31
N GLN A 254 -17.21 25.23 -22.41
CA GLN A 254 -16.57 26.51 -22.66
C GLN A 254 -15.06 26.49 -22.45
N LEU A 255 -14.52 25.43 -21.84
CA LEU A 255 -13.09 25.28 -21.57
C LEU A 255 -12.43 24.39 -22.60
N GLN A 256 -11.21 24.74 -22.96
CA GLN A 256 -10.27 23.82 -23.60
C GLN A 256 -9.46 23.13 -22.51
N GLN A 257 -9.17 21.83 -22.69
CA GLN A 257 -8.33 21.07 -21.78
C GLN A 257 -6.85 21.44 -21.97
N GLN A 258 -6.50 22.68 -21.67
CA GLN A 258 -5.18 23.26 -21.81
C GLN A 258 -4.66 23.72 -20.45
N ALA A 259 -3.42 23.35 -20.14
CA ALA A 259 -2.81 23.70 -18.87
C ALA A 259 -2.64 25.21 -18.69
N ASN A 260 -2.85 25.68 -17.46
CA ASN A 260 -2.58 27.05 -17.03
C ASN A 260 -1.81 27.06 -15.71
N SER A 261 -0.83 27.96 -15.60
CA SER A 261 -0.02 28.16 -14.39
C SER A 261 -0.69 29.09 -13.38
N VAL A 262 -1.47 30.06 -13.86
CA VAL A 262 -2.21 31.03 -13.05
C VAL A 262 -3.71 30.71 -13.12
N PRO A 263 -4.43 30.69 -11.97
CA PRO A 263 -5.86 30.50 -11.98
C PRO A 263 -6.57 31.48 -12.91
N ALA A 264 -7.45 30.97 -13.77
CA ALA A 264 -8.23 31.76 -14.72
C ALA A 264 -9.72 31.70 -14.36
N ALA A 265 -10.47 32.76 -14.68
CA ALA A 265 -11.90 32.79 -14.44
C ALA A 265 -12.66 31.97 -15.51
N VAL A 266 -13.69 31.26 -15.08
CA VAL A 266 -14.64 30.55 -15.94
C VAL A 266 -16.03 30.66 -15.34
N ASP A 267 -17.02 30.86 -16.19
CA ASP A 267 -18.42 30.88 -15.78
C ASP A 267 -19.02 29.48 -16.06
N ILE A 268 -19.42 28.78 -15.00
CA ILE A 268 -20.03 27.43 -15.07
C ILE A 268 -21.47 27.56 -14.59
N GLY A 269 -22.42 27.41 -15.51
CA GLY A 269 -23.82 27.72 -15.23
C GLY A 269 -24.01 29.22 -14.94
N THR A 270 -24.52 29.54 -13.75
CA THR A 270 -24.75 30.93 -13.28
C THR A 270 -23.66 31.42 -12.32
N GLN A 271 -22.66 30.58 -12.01
CA GLN A 271 -21.64 30.85 -11.01
C GLN A 271 -20.28 31.07 -11.68
N ARG A 272 -19.49 32.00 -11.14
CA ARG A 272 -18.12 32.24 -11.57
C ARG A 272 -17.14 31.46 -10.69
N TYR A 273 -16.24 30.72 -11.33
CA TYR A 273 -15.16 29.99 -10.67
C TYR A 273 -13.81 30.48 -11.18
N TRP A 274 -12.79 30.20 -10.38
CA TRP A 274 -11.39 30.24 -10.75
C TRP A 274 -10.91 28.81 -10.92
N PHE A 275 -10.25 28.52 -12.02
CA PHE A 275 -9.76 27.19 -12.33
C PHE A 275 -8.26 27.17 -12.58
N ARG A 276 -7.62 26.10 -12.14
CA ARG A 276 -6.25 25.74 -12.53
C ARG A 276 -6.23 24.31 -13.01
N LEU A 277 -5.97 24.14 -14.29
CA LEU A 277 -5.81 22.87 -14.95
C LEU A 277 -4.32 22.53 -15.01
N ARG A 278 -3.92 21.57 -14.19
CA ARG A 278 -2.62 20.94 -14.27
C ARG A 278 -2.68 19.90 -15.37
N ALA A 279 -1.87 20.07 -16.40
CA ALA A 279 -1.61 19.00 -17.34
C ALA A 279 -1.08 17.77 -16.58
N PRO A 280 -1.27 16.56 -17.13
CA PRO A 280 -0.40 15.45 -16.84
C PRO A 280 0.99 16.02 -16.83
N GLN A 281 1.79 15.58 -15.87
CA GLN A 281 3.18 15.64 -16.17
C GLN A 281 3.30 14.83 -17.45
N ARG A 282 3.49 15.53 -18.58
CA ARG A 282 4.42 15.06 -19.58
C ARG A 282 5.70 14.94 -18.80
N SER A 283 5.79 13.84 -18.07
CA SER A 283 6.87 12.96 -18.31
C SER A 283 6.93 12.82 -19.84
N HIS A 284 7.60 13.77 -20.48
CA HIS A 284 8.94 13.42 -20.85
C HIS A 284 9.60 12.80 -19.58
N VAL A 285 9.22 11.54 -19.27
CA VAL A 285 10.16 10.47 -19.49
C VAL A 285 10.59 10.87 -20.89
N SER A 286 11.66 11.66 -20.97
CA SER A 286 12.69 11.31 -21.90
C SER A 286 12.59 9.81 -21.85
N VAL A 287 12.06 9.21 -22.90
CA VAL A 287 12.40 7.85 -23.18
C VAL A 287 13.94 7.93 -23.34
N ARG A 288 14.71 8.17 -22.27
CA ARG A 288 15.47 7.24 -21.46
C ARG A 288 14.52 6.15 -20.90
N ASP A 289 13.66 5.52 -21.69
CA ASP A 289 13.93 4.37 -22.57
C ASP A 289 14.63 4.59 -23.92
N SER A 290 15.57 5.52 -23.98
CA SER A 290 16.84 5.33 -24.67
C SER A 290 17.99 5.32 -23.67
N ARG A 291 17.74 4.92 -22.41
CA ARG A 291 18.76 4.12 -21.76
C ARG A 291 18.35 2.74 -22.22
N THR A 292 19.08 2.23 -23.20
CA THR A 292 19.25 0.80 -23.27
C THR A 292 19.42 0.34 -21.83
N HIS A 293 18.49 -0.44 -21.29
CA HIS A 293 18.83 -1.22 -20.12
C HIS A 293 19.93 -2.15 -20.63
N ASP A 294 21.18 -1.69 -20.52
CA ASP A 294 22.32 -2.51 -20.88
C ASP A 294 22.21 -3.75 -20.01
N LEU A 295 22.38 -4.91 -20.63
CA LEU A 295 22.40 -6.15 -19.90
C LEU A 295 23.43 -5.98 -18.77
N PRO A 296 23.05 -6.22 -17.50
CA PRO A 296 23.96 -6.04 -16.39
C PRO A 296 25.31 -6.68 -16.71
N ARG A 297 26.41 -5.96 -16.49
CA ARG A 297 27.77 -6.46 -16.80
C ARG A 297 28.06 -7.82 -16.17
N VAL A 298 27.37 -8.16 -15.08
CA VAL A 298 27.43 -9.47 -14.41
C VAL A 298 26.98 -10.64 -15.31
N LEU A 299 26.15 -10.38 -16.32
CA LEU A 299 25.72 -11.40 -17.29
C LEU A 299 26.77 -11.72 -18.35
N GLY A 300 27.75 -10.84 -18.58
CA GLY A 300 28.82 -11.06 -19.57
C GLY A 300 28.31 -11.61 -20.92
N ALA A 301 28.86 -12.75 -21.34
CA ALA A 301 28.48 -13.43 -22.58
C ALA A 301 27.09 -14.10 -22.53
N ASP A 302 26.57 -14.40 -21.33
CA ASP A 302 25.26 -15.04 -21.17
C ASP A 302 24.13 -14.10 -21.56
N GLY A 303 24.30 -12.78 -21.42
CA GLY A 303 23.30 -11.80 -21.84
C GLY A 303 23.01 -11.86 -23.34
N ALA A 304 24.05 -11.92 -24.18
CA ALA A 304 23.88 -12.04 -25.64
C ALA A 304 23.27 -13.39 -26.04
N LYS A 305 23.60 -14.45 -25.30
CA LYS A 305 23.02 -15.79 -25.49
C LYS A 305 21.52 -15.79 -25.15
N MET A 306 21.12 -15.23 -24.01
CA MET A 306 19.73 -15.10 -23.60
C MET A 306 18.91 -14.32 -24.62
N LEU A 307 19.47 -13.23 -25.16
CA LEU A 307 18.79 -12.43 -26.19
C LEU A 307 18.47 -13.25 -27.45
N ARG A 308 19.45 -14.01 -27.96
CA ARG A 308 19.25 -14.90 -29.11
C ARG A 308 18.20 -15.99 -28.85
N LEU A 309 18.18 -16.52 -27.63
CA LEU A 309 17.20 -17.53 -27.21
C LEU A 309 15.79 -16.93 -27.13
N LEU A 310 15.64 -15.73 -26.55
CA LEU A 310 14.36 -15.03 -26.49
C LEU A 310 13.82 -14.69 -27.89
N ASP A 311 14.70 -14.27 -28.80
CA ASP A 311 14.38 -14.01 -30.20
C ASP A 311 14.04 -15.29 -30.98
N ALA A 312 14.56 -16.44 -30.56
CA ALA A 312 14.16 -17.74 -31.11
C ALA A 312 12.82 -18.24 -30.53
N GLY A 313 12.24 -17.54 -29.55
CA GLY A 313 11.00 -17.95 -28.87
C GLY A 313 11.20 -19.01 -27.78
N VAL A 314 12.43 -19.19 -27.32
CA VAL A 314 12.78 -20.10 -26.21
C VAL A 314 12.40 -19.46 -24.87
N SER A 315 11.74 -20.21 -24.01
CA SER A 315 11.39 -19.77 -22.66
C SER A 315 12.64 -19.59 -21.80
N LEU A 316 12.74 -18.46 -21.09
CA LEU A 316 13.86 -18.17 -20.19
C LEU A 316 13.43 -18.24 -18.72
N CYS A 317 14.15 -19.02 -17.91
CA CYS A 317 13.95 -19.11 -16.47
C CYS A 317 15.13 -18.49 -15.72
N ILE A 318 14.86 -17.43 -14.95
CA ILE A 318 15.86 -16.67 -14.19
C ILE A 318 15.75 -17.00 -12.71
N TYR A 319 16.73 -17.72 -12.19
CA TYR A 319 16.89 -17.98 -10.77
C TYR A 319 17.64 -16.83 -10.09
N GLY A 320 17.38 -16.62 -8.80
CA GLY A 320 18.18 -15.72 -7.98
C GLY A 320 17.46 -15.21 -6.75
N GLU A 321 18.24 -14.79 -5.76
CA GLU A 321 17.72 -14.25 -4.50
C GLU A 321 16.76 -13.07 -4.70
N THR A 322 15.87 -12.85 -3.75
CA THR A 322 14.96 -11.70 -3.75
C THR A 322 15.74 -10.39 -3.78
N GLY A 323 15.34 -9.48 -4.68
CA GLY A 323 15.99 -8.17 -4.84
C GLY A 323 17.29 -8.18 -5.64
N SER A 324 17.69 -9.30 -6.27
CA SER A 324 18.88 -9.40 -7.13
C SER A 324 18.76 -8.72 -8.51
N GLY A 325 17.55 -8.35 -8.93
CA GLY A 325 17.32 -7.64 -10.20
C GLY A 325 16.77 -8.51 -11.34
N LYS A 326 16.14 -9.65 -11.04
CA LYS A 326 15.51 -10.56 -12.05
C LYS A 326 14.59 -9.81 -13.04
N GLU A 327 13.71 -8.94 -12.55
CA GLU A 327 12.84 -8.12 -13.41
C GLU A 327 13.63 -7.12 -14.25
N TYR A 328 14.67 -6.49 -13.69
CA TYR A 328 15.52 -5.54 -14.42
C TYR A 328 16.20 -6.23 -15.62
N VAL A 329 16.75 -7.42 -15.41
CA VAL A 329 17.33 -8.24 -16.49
C VAL A 329 16.29 -8.61 -17.54
N SER A 330 15.08 -8.96 -17.12
CA SER A 330 13.99 -9.35 -18.02
C SER A 330 13.53 -8.18 -18.90
N ARG A 331 13.43 -6.98 -18.32
CA ARG A 331 13.14 -5.74 -19.06
C ARG A 331 14.26 -5.38 -20.02
N ALA A 332 15.52 -5.54 -19.60
CA ALA A 332 16.68 -5.34 -20.48
C ALA A 332 16.66 -6.25 -21.71
N LEU A 333 16.35 -7.52 -21.51
CA LEU A 333 16.21 -8.49 -22.60
C LEU A 333 15.07 -8.10 -23.55
N HIS A 334 13.89 -7.74 -23.02
CA HIS A 334 12.76 -7.31 -23.84
C HIS A 334 13.11 -6.11 -24.73
N GLN A 335 13.72 -5.06 -24.17
CA GLN A 335 14.08 -3.85 -24.91
C GLN A 335 15.06 -4.09 -26.06
N GLN A 336 15.94 -5.08 -25.91
CA GLN A 336 16.95 -5.43 -26.92
C GLN A 336 16.47 -6.50 -27.91
N SER A 337 15.35 -7.18 -27.61
CA SER A 337 14.82 -8.30 -28.40
C SER A 337 13.97 -7.86 -29.59
N ARG A 338 13.61 -8.81 -30.46
CA ARG A 338 12.61 -8.63 -31.52
C ARG A 338 11.23 -8.26 -30.97
N TRP A 339 10.94 -8.60 -29.72
CA TRP A 339 9.66 -8.38 -29.04
C TRP A 339 9.53 -6.96 -28.45
N ARG A 340 10.54 -6.10 -28.62
CA ARG A 340 10.58 -4.73 -28.08
C ARG A 340 9.42 -3.83 -28.48
N THR A 341 8.76 -4.13 -29.61
CA THR A 341 7.61 -3.36 -30.11
C THR A 341 6.31 -3.72 -29.38
N GLY A 342 6.21 -4.93 -28.85
CA GLY A 342 5.09 -5.37 -28.04
C GLY A 342 5.26 -5.03 -26.56
N LYS A 343 4.21 -5.27 -25.78
CA LYS A 343 4.19 -4.94 -24.35
C LYS A 343 5.06 -5.91 -23.53
N PHE A 344 5.74 -5.37 -22.53
CA PHE A 344 6.29 -6.17 -21.44
C PHE A 344 5.26 -6.26 -20.31
N VAL A 345 4.58 -7.38 -20.21
CA VAL A 345 3.52 -7.60 -19.22
C VAL A 345 4.07 -8.43 -18.07
N ALA A 346 4.24 -7.79 -16.91
CA ALA A 346 4.73 -8.43 -15.71
C ALA A 346 3.58 -8.84 -14.79
N ILE A 347 3.66 -10.04 -14.24
CA ILE A 347 2.78 -10.53 -13.18
C ILE A 347 3.61 -11.17 -12.08
N ASN A 348 3.34 -10.80 -10.83
CA ASN A 348 3.96 -11.43 -9.67
C ASN A 348 3.00 -12.45 -9.08
N CYS A 349 3.36 -13.72 -9.16
CA CYS A 349 2.50 -14.84 -8.78
C CYS A 349 2.31 -14.94 -7.25
N ALA A 350 3.22 -14.36 -6.46
CA ALA A 350 3.14 -14.35 -5.01
C ALA A 350 2.37 -13.14 -4.44
N ALA A 351 2.26 -12.04 -5.19
CA ALA A 351 1.65 -10.80 -4.70
C ALA A 351 0.12 -10.74 -4.89
N ILE A 352 -0.42 -11.56 -5.79
CA ILE A 352 -1.85 -11.60 -6.09
C ILE A 352 -2.50 -12.71 -5.26
N PRO A 353 -3.62 -12.44 -4.56
CA PRO A 353 -4.35 -13.49 -3.84
C PRO A 353 -4.69 -14.68 -4.75
N GLU A 354 -4.59 -15.90 -4.22
CA GLU A 354 -4.84 -17.14 -4.97
C GLU A 354 -6.20 -17.13 -5.69
N ALA A 355 -7.23 -16.55 -5.07
CA ALA A 355 -8.57 -16.43 -5.64
C ALA A 355 -8.66 -15.47 -6.85
N LEU A 356 -7.69 -14.58 -7.05
CA LEU A 356 -7.72 -13.52 -8.08
C LEU A 356 -6.68 -13.69 -9.18
N ILE A 357 -5.59 -14.44 -8.93
CA ILE A 357 -4.53 -14.64 -9.94
C ILE A 357 -5.05 -15.31 -11.22
N GLU A 358 -6.08 -16.15 -11.13
CA GLU A 358 -6.69 -16.78 -12.29
C GLU A 358 -7.38 -15.77 -13.22
N SER A 359 -8.18 -14.87 -12.65
CA SER A 359 -8.88 -13.83 -13.42
C SER A 359 -7.89 -12.79 -13.95
N GLU A 360 -6.80 -12.52 -13.21
CA GLU A 360 -5.72 -11.65 -13.66
C GLU A 360 -4.97 -12.21 -14.88
N LEU A 361 -4.58 -13.49 -14.84
CA LEU A 361 -3.82 -14.13 -15.92
C LEU A 361 -4.65 -14.34 -17.20
N PHE A 362 -5.79 -15.01 -17.06
CA PHE A 362 -6.55 -15.52 -18.20
C PHE A 362 -7.68 -14.57 -18.65
N GLY A 363 -8.04 -13.60 -17.82
CA GLY A 363 -9.18 -12.73 -18.07
C GLY A 363 -10.51 -13.42 -17.79
N TYR A 364 -11.60 -12.67 -17.93
CA TYR A 364 -12.95 -13.19 -17.75
C TYR A 364 -13.96 -12.45 -18.63
N GLN A 365 -15.03 -13.14 -19.01
CA GLN A 365 -16.17 -12.53 -19.68
C GLN A 365 -17.11 -11.83 -18.68
N PRO A 366 -17.88 -10.83 -19.14
CA PRO A 366 -18.97 -10.26 -18.34
C PRO A 366 -19.87 -11.36 -17.76
N GLY A 367 -20.06 -11.34 -16.44
CA GLY A 367 -20.91 -12.32 -15.74
C GLY A 367 -20.30 -13.70 -15.51
N ALA A 368 -18.98 -13.87 -15.69
CA ALA A 368 -18.31 -15.16 -15.47
C ALA A 368 -18.41 -15.68 -14.02
N PHE A 369 -18.52 -14.79 -13.03
CA PHE A 369 -18.69 -15.13 -11.61
C PHE A 369 -19.38 -13.96 -10.86
N THR A 370 -19.85 -14.22 -9.64
CA THR A 370 -20.47 -13.21 -8.78
C THR A 370 -19.47 -12.10 -8.42
N GLY A 371 -19.70 -10.87 -8.90
CA GLY A 371 -18.77 -9.75 -8.73
C GLY A 371 -17.89 -9.46 -9.96
N ALA A 372 -18.00 -10.23 -11.04
CA ALA A 372 -17.31 -9.93 -12.30
C ALA A 372 -17.80 -8.59 -12.89
N SER A 373 -16.85 -7.76 -13.33
CA SER A 373 -17.16 -6.51 -14.03
C SER A 373 -18.06 -6.74 -15.25
N LYS A 374 -19.03 -5.86 -15.45
CA LYS A 374 -19.93 -5.87 -16.63
C LYS A 374 -19.17 -5.67 -17.96
N ASN A 375 -17.96 -5.13 -17.91
CA ASN A 375 -17.11 -4.92 -19.08
C ASN A 375 -16.17 -6.11 -19.35
N GLY A 376 -16.11 -7.10 -18.44
CA GLY A 376 -15.13 -8.18 -18.50
C GLY A 376 -13.70 -7.68 -18.30
N TYR A 377 -12.74 -8.58 -18.44
CA TYR A 377 -11.32 -8.25 -18.39
C TYR A 377 -10.56 -9.17 -19.35
N ILE A 378 -9.65 -8.60 -20.13
CA ILE A 378 -8.96 -9.33 -21.20
C ILE A 378 -7.90 -10.29 -20.68
N GLY A 379 -7.35 -10.07 -19.49
CA GLY A 379 -6.29 -10.90 -18.90
C GLY A 379 -4.88 -10.51 -19.37
N LYS A 380 -3.90 -10.73 -18.48
CA LYS A 380 -2.48 -10.39 -18.71
C LYS A 380 -1.85 -11.16 -19.87
N ILE A 381 -2.27 -12.40 -20.10
CA ILE A 381 -1.77 -13.21 -21.22
C ILE A 381 -2.15 -12.58 -22.56
N ARG A 382 -3.38 -12.06 -22.70
CA ARG A 382 -3.82 -11.37 -23.92
C ARG A 382 -3.25 -9.96 -24.03
N GLU A 383 -2.96 -9.30 -22.92
CA GLU A 383 -2.21 -8.03 -22.94
C GLU A 383 -0.78 -8.21 -23.44
N ALA A 384 -0.18 -9.39 -23.24
CA ALA A 384 1.20 -9.71 -23.62
C ALA A 384 1.35 -10.10 -25.10
N ASP A 385 0.26 -10.17 -25.85
CA ASP A 385 0.26 -10.53 -27.27
C ASP A 385 1.22 -9.61 -28.07
N ASP A 386 1.97 -10.23 -28.98
CA ASP A 386 3.12 -9.67 -29.71
C ASP A 386 4.26 -9.10 -28.84
N GLY A 387 4.31 -9.45 -27.54
CA GLY A 387 5.28 -8.96 -26.58
C GLY A 387 5.93 -10.04 -25.72
N VAL A 388 6.20 -9.71 -24.45
CA VAL A 388 6.80 -10.59 -23.46
C VAL A 388 5.90 -10.71 -22.24
N LEU A 389 5.57 -11.94 -21.85
CA LEU A 389 4.95 -12.27 -20.57
C LEU A 389 6.05 -12.58 -19.55
N PHE A 390 6.16 -11.75 -18.53
CA PHE A 390 7.09 -11.93 -17.43
C PHE A 390 6.37 -12.47 -16.19
N LEU A 391 6.73 -13.69 -15.77
CA LEU A 391 6.17 -14.38 -14.61
C LEU A 391 7.14 -14.31 -13.43
N ASP A 392 6.95 -13.33 -12.55
CA ASP A 392 7.74 -13.18 -11.33
C ASP A 392 7.24 -14.11 -10.21
N GLU A 393 8.18 -14.64 -9.45
CA GLU A 393 7.98 -15.67 -8.42
C GLU A 393 7.11 -16.84 -8.91
N ILE A 394 7.40 -17.36 -10.12
CA ILE A 394 6.63 -18.45 -10.75
C ILE A 394 6.54 -19.71 -9.90
N GLY A 395 7.55 -19.94 -9.05
CA GLY A 395 7.51 -21.03 -8.09
C GLY A 395 6.23 -20.99 -7.26
N ASP A 396 5.75 -19.82 -6.87
CA ASP A 396 4.59 -19.60 -5.99
C ASP A 396 3.24 -19.65 -6.69
N MET A 397 3.21 -20.06 -7.96
CA MET A 397 1.96 -20.25 -8.69
C MET A 397 1.15 -21.45 -8.13
N PRO A 398 -0.14 -21.27 -7.82
CA PRO A 398 -1.03 -22.36 -7.42
C PRO A 398 -1.06 -23.52 -8.43
N LEU A 399 -1.03 -24.76 -7.94
CA LEU A 399 -0.94 -25.98 -8.76
C LEU A 399 -2.07 -26.10 -9.80
N THR A 400 -3.26 -25.62 -9.46
CA THR A 400 -4.44 -25.60 -10.34
C THR A 400 -4.22 -24.75 -11.59
N LEU A 401 -3.52 -23.62 -11.45
CA LEU A 401 -3.25 -22.66 -12.53
C LEU A 401 -2.10 -23.11 -13.42
N GLN A 402 -1.16 -23.88 -12.89
CA GLN A 402 -0.03 -24.42 -13.64
C GLN A 402 -0.49 -25.24 -14.87
N THR A 403 -1.57 -26.00 -14.73
CA THR A 403 -2.14 -26.80 -15.84
C THR A 403 -2.71 -25.90 -16.94
N ARG A 404 -3.40 -24.82 -16.56
CA ARG A 404 -3.99 -23.86 -17.52
C ARG A 404 -2.90 -23.05 -18.21
N LEU A 405 -1.89 -22.60 -17.47
CA LEU A 405 -0.73 -21.91 -18.03
C LEU A 405 -0.01 -22.81 -19.03
N LEU A 406 0.25 -24.07 -18.69
CA LEU A 406 0.89 -25.03 -19.60
C LEU A 406 0.15 -25.13 -20.94
N ARG A 407 -1.19 -25.24 -20.92
CA ARG A 407 -2.02 -25.27 -22.13
C ARG A 407 -1.83 -24.01 -22.98
N VAL A 408 -1.88 -22.83 -22.37
CA VAL A 408 -1.63 -21.57 -23.10
C VAL A 408 -0.24 -21.57 -23.75
N LEU A 409 0.79 -22.04 -23.03
CA LEU A 409 2.15 -22.08 -23.55
C LEU A 409 2.33 -23.06 -24.70
N GLN A 410 1.56 -24.15 -24.74
CA GLN A 410 1.61 -25.18 -25.78
C GLN A 410 0.73 -24.85 -26.98
N GLU A 411 -0.54 -24.52 -26.73
CA GLU A 411 -1.56 -24.30 -27.76
C GLU A 411 -1.49 -22.89 -28.35
N LYS A 412 -0.82 -21.95 -27.67
CA LYS A 412 -0.76 -20.53 -28.07
C LYS A 412 -2.14 -19.90 -28.21
N GLU A 413 -3.08 -20.36 -27.39
CA GLU A 413 -4.41 -19.81 -27.26
C GLU A 413 -4.79 -19.66 -25.79
N VAL A 414 -5.68 -18.72 -25.48
CA VAL A 414 -6.19 -18.50 -24.13
C VAL A 414 -7.71 -18.31 -24.14
N ALA A 415 -8.37 -19.01 -23.22
CA ALA A 415 -9.80 -18.91 -22.96
C ALA A 415 -10.03 -18.18 -21.62
N PRO A 416 -10.67 -16.98 -21.64
CA PRO A 416 -11.12 -16.29 -20.44
C PRO A 416 -12.11 -17.12 -19.63
N LEU A 417 -12.17 -16.85 -18.33
CA LEU A 417 -13.16 -17.45 -17.44
C LEU A 417 -14.59 -17.16 -17.94
N GLY A 418 -15.42 -18.19 -17.93
CA GLY A 418 -16.81 -18.12 -18.41
C GLY A 418 -16.96 -18.12 -19.93
N SER A 419 -15.86 -18.19 -20.71
CA SER A 419 -15.92 -18.24 -22.17
C SER A 419 -15.71 -19.65 -22.72
N SER A 420 -16.49 -20.00 -23.76
CA SER A 420 -16.24 -21.18 -24.60
C SER A 420 -15.35 -20.87 -25.82
N ARG A 421 -15.02 -19.59 -26.04
CA ARG A 421 -14.16 -19.15 -27.14
C ARG A 421 -12.71 -19.08 -26.66
N SER A 422 -11.78 -19.47 -27.52
CA SER A 422 -10.35 -19.23 -27.34
C SER A 422 -9.88 -18.07 -28.22
N TRP A 423 -8.79 -17.43 -27.80
CA TRP A 423 -8.12 -16.37 -28.56
C TRP A 423 -6.67 -16.76 -28.78
N PRO A 424 -6.15 -16.70 -30.02
CA PRO A 424 -4.74 -16.92 -30.28
C PRO A 424 -3.90 -15.82 -29.63
N VAL A 425 -2.73 -16.20 -29.13
CA VAL A 425 -1.77 -15.33 -28.45
C VAL A 425 -0.34 -15.72 -28.82
N ASN A 426 0.47 -14.74 -29.15
CA ASN A 426 1.85 -14.90 -29.57
C ASN A 426 2.78 -14.02 -28.72
N PHE A 427 3.40 -14.62 -27.71
CA PHE A 427 4.34 -13.93 -26.82
C PHE A 427 5.54 -14.81 -26.49
N ALA A 428 6.64 -14.16 -26.13
CA ALA A 428 7.78 -14.79 -25.47
C ALA A 428 7.60 -14.80 -23.95
N VAL A 429 8.20 -15.80 -23.28
CA VAL A 429 8.07 -16.00 -21.84
C VAL A 429 9.41 -15.87 -21.16
N ILE A 430 9.41 -15.05 -20.11
CA ILE A 430 10.50 -15.01 -19.14
C ILE A 430 9.87 -15.27 -17.78
N CYS A 431 10.35 -16.26 -17.04
CA CYS A 431 9.94 -16.50 -15.67
C CYS A 431 11.10 -16.29 -14.71
N ALA A 432 10.78 -15.94 -13.47
CA ALA A 432 11.75 -15.66 -12.43
C ALA A 432 11.32 -16.29 -11.11
N THR A 433 12.28 -16.82 -10.33
CA THR A 433 12.00 -17.31 -8.98
C THR A 433 13.26 -17.36 -8.12
N HIS A 434 13.08 -17.28 -6.80
CA HIS A 434 14.13 -17.58 -5.83
C HIS A 434 14.08 -19.03 -5.31
N ARG A 435 13.04 -19.80 -5.66
CA ARG A 435 12.83 -21.16 -5.17
C ARG A 435 13.48 -22.20 -6.09
N ASP A 436 13.86 -23.33 -5.52
CA ASP A 436 14.30 -24.50 -6.28
C ASP A 436 13.08 -25.24 -6.85
N LEU A 437 12.82 -25.07 -8.15
CA LEU A 437 11.65 -25.69 -8.78
C LEU A 437 11.74 -27.22 -8.84
N ALA A 438 12.95 -27.80 -8.89
CA ALA A 438 13.11 -29.25 -8.90
C ALA A 438 12.69 -29.85 -7.54
N GLN A 439 13.04 -29.19 -6.44
CA GLN A 439 12.55 -29.56 -5.10
C GLN A 439 11.03 -29.42 -4.99
N ARG A 440 10.44 -28.36 -5.57
CA ARG A 440 8.98 -28.18 -5.56
C ARG A 440 8.24 -29.24 -6.38
N VAL A 441 8.84 -29.70 -7.49
CA VAL A 441 8.33 -30.85 -8.25
C VAL A 441 8.37 -32.12 -7.39
N ALA A 442 9.50 -32.40 -6.72
CA ALA A 442 9.62 -33.55 -5.83
C ALA A 442 8.61 -33.50 -4.66
N ALA A 443 8.26 -32.31 -4.18
CA ALA A 443 7.25 -32.08 -3.15
C ALA A 443 5.80 -32.13 -3.66
N GLY A 444 5.56 -32.24 -4.98
CA GLY A 444 4.23 -32.22 -5.58
C GLY A 444 3.56 -30.84 -5.64
N GLU A 445 4.31 -29.77 -5.37
CA GLU A 445 3.82 -28.38 -5.37
C GLU A 445 3.99 -27.70 -6.72
N PHE A 446 4.78 -28.28 -7.62
CA PHE A 446 5.00 -27.79 -8.97
C PHE A 446 4.93 -28.94 -9.96
N ARG A 447 4.35 -28.71 -11.14
CA ARG A 447 4.23 -29.75 -12.16
C ARG A 447 5.51 -29.87 -12.98
N GLU A 448 5.94 -31.10 -13.17
CA GLU A 448 7.13 -31.44 -13.96
C GLU A 448 7.00 -31.01 -15.44
N ASP A 449 5.82 -31.19 -16.02
CA ASP A 449 5.54 -30.81 -17.42
C ASP A 449 5.66 -29.28 -17.65
N LEU A 450 5.14 -28.48 -16.72
CA LEU A 450 5.30 -27.02 -16.75
C LEU A 450 6.75 -26.59 -16.54
N LEU A 451 7.49 -27.28 -15.66
CA LEU A 451 8.90 -27.00 -15.41
C LEU A 451 9.70 -27.11 -16.71
N TYR A 452 9.53 -28.19 -17.46
CA TYR A 452 10.25 -28.37 -18.73
C TYR A 452 9.88 -27.34 -19.79
N ARG A 453 8.62 -26.88 -19.81
CA ARG A 453 8.17 -25.86 -20.76
C ARG A 453 8.68 -24.46 -20.44
N LEU A 454 8.82 -24.13 -19.16
CA LEU A 454 9.32 -22.83 -18.70
C LEU A 454 10.85 -22.77 -18.67
N GLN A 455 11.49 -23.88 -18.31
CA GLN A 455 12.94 -23.98 -18.13
C GLN A 455 13.64 -24.56 -19.37
N GLU A 456 13.32 -24.06 -20.55
CA GLU A 456 14.05 -24.42 -21.78
C GLU A 456 15.48 -23.86 -21.74
N PHE A 457 15.66 -22.69 -21.12
CA PHE A 457 16.95 -22.18 -20.71
C PHE A 457 16.88 -21.62 -19.28
N ALA A 458 17.87 -21.97 -18.44
CA ALA A 458 17.97 -21.47 -17.07
C ALA A 458 19.24 -20.65 -16.87
N LEU A 459 19.12 -19.56 -16.12
CA LEU A 459 20.25 -18.79 -15.63
C LEU A 459 20.05 -18.44 -14.16
N THR A 460 21.09 -18.58 -13.34
CA THR A 460 21.08 -18.09 -11.96
C THR A 460 21.81 -16.75 -11.87
N LEU A 461 21.07 -15.69 -11.51
CA LEU A 461 21.67 -14.41 -11.16
C LEU A 461 22.39 -14.53 -9.81
N PRO A 462 23.70 -14.22 -9.77
CA PRO A 462 24.43 -14.23 -8.51
C PRO A 462 23.92 -13.10 -7.60
N PRO A 463 23.94 -13.30 -6.28
CA PRO A 463 23.63 -12.24 -5.34
C PRO A 463 24.65 -11.10 -5.43
N LEU A 464 24.24 -9.89 -5.02
CA LEU A 464 25.07 -8.68 -5.15
C LEU A 464 26.47 -8.85 -4.56
N ARG A 465 26.59 -9.54 -3.42
CA ARG A 465 27.87 -9.83 -2.74
C ARG A 465 28.86 -10.66 -3.56
N ALA A 466 28.38 -11.40 -4.56
CA ALA A 466 29.20 -12.22 -5.45
C ALA A 466 29.53 -11.52 -6.78
N TRP A 467 29.10 -10.26 -6.96
CA TRP A 467 29.38 -9.53 -8.20
C TRP A 467 30.86 -9.09 -8.25
N PRO A 468 31.51 -9.15 -9.42
CA PRO A 468 32.96 -8.91 -9.52
C PRO A 468 33.37 -7.45 -9.24
N ASN A 469 32.46 -6.48 -9.34
CA ASN A 469 32.75 -5.06 -9.12
C ASN A 469 31.59 -4.31 -8.44
N VAL A 470 31.28 -4.68 -7.20
CA VAL A 470 30.22 -4.04 -6.40
C VAL A 470 30.46 -2.55 -6.18
N ALA A 471 31.70 -2.13 -5.92
CA ALA A 471 32.05 -0.72 -5.72
C ALA A 471 31.85 0.13 -7.00
N GLY A 472 32.15 -0.43 -8.18
CA GLY A 472 31.80 0.18 -9.46
C GLY A 472 30.29 0.36 -9.60
N PHE A 473 29.53 -0.72 -9.35
CA PHE A 473 28.07 -0.68 -9.41
C PHE A 473 27.46 0.35 -8.43
N ILE A 474 27.94 0.44 -7.20
CA ILE A 474 27.46 1.43 -6.22
C ILE A 474 27.70 2.86 -6.73
N ARG A 475 28.87 3.14 -7.33
CA ARG A 475 29.15 4.46 -7.91
C ARG A 475 28.19 4.77 -9.06
N ASP A 476 28.02 3.84 -9.99
CA ASP A 476 27.12 4.04 -11.13
C ASP A 476 25.68 4.28 -10.66
N LEU A 477 25.21 3.48 -9.69
CA LEU A 477 23.90 3.64 -9.06
C LEU A 477 23.77 4.96 -8.31
N TRP A 478 24.81 5.41 -7.61
CA TRP A 478 24.83 6.71 -6.91
C TRP A 478 24.66 7.87 -7.88
N GLN A 479 25.35 7.82 -9.03
CA GLN A 479 25.20 8.81 -10.09
C GLN A 479 23.81 8.76 -10.72
N GLU A 480 23.27 7.56 -10.95
CA GLU A 480 21.92 7.37 -11.48
C GLU A 480 20.84 7.97 -10.55
N LEU A 481 21.02 7.88 -9.24
CA LEU A 481 20.10 8.44 -8.24
C LEU A 481 20.09 9.99 -8.21
N GLY A 482 20.96 10.65 -8.98
CA GLY A 482 20.98 12.11 -9.12
C GLY A 482 22.03 12.81 -8.28
N ALA A 483 22.98 12.07 -7.68
CA ALA A 483 23.99 12.66 -6.82
C ALA A 483 24.91 13.67 -7.54
N ALA A 484 25.23 13.43 -8.82
CA ALA A 484 25.96 14.39 -9.66
C ALA A 484 25.27 15.76 -9.74
N GLN A 485 23.94 15.78 -9.84
CA GLN A 485 23.18 17.03 -9.99
C GLN A 485 23.20 17.86 -8.70
N ARG A 486 23.30 17.20 -7.55
CA ARG A 486 23.38 17.83 -6.23
C ARG A 486 24.81 18.00 -5.72
N GLY A 487 25.82 17.61 -6.51
CA GLY A 487 27.23 17.65 -6.10
C GLY A 487 27.59 16.72 -4.94
N VAL A 488 26.72 15.79 -4.54
CA VAL A 488 26.92 14.94 -3.36
C VAL A 488 27.81 13.74 -3.72
N GLN A 489 28.86 13.51 -2.93
CA GLN A 489 29.86 12.46 -3.18
C GLN A 489 29.86 11.40 -2.08
N LEU A 490 30.23 10.18 -2.43
CA LEU A 490 30.56 9.14 -1.45
C LEU A 490 32.07 9.16 -1.23
N SER A 491 32.50 9.20 0.03
CA SER A 491 33.92 9.06 0.34
C SER A 491 34.44 7.66 -0.06
N PRO A 492 35.73 7.52 -0.41
CA PRO A 492 36.29 6.21 -0.74
C PRO A 492 36.13 5.17 0.38
N ALA A 493 36.19 5.61 1.65
CA ALA A 493 35.97 4.77 2.81
C ALA A 493 34.52 4.27 2.89
N LEU A 494 33.55 5.15 2.71
CA LEU A 494 32.13 4.80 2.68
C LEU A 494 31.81 3.82 1.54
N LEU A 495 32.36 4.08 0.34
CA LEU A 495 32.18 3.19 -0.81
C LEU A 495 32.73 1.78 -0.55
N THR A 496 33.90 1.70 0.07
CA THR A 496 34.53 0.41 0.45
C THR A 496 33.69 -0.30 1.49
N ALA A 497 33.21 0.41 2.51
CA ALA A 497 32.35 -0.14 3.55
C ALA A 497 31.05 -0.71 2.95
N LEU A 498 30.37 0.06 2.09
CA LEU A 498 29.15 -0.37 1.38
C LEU A 498 29.40 -1.59 0.49
N ALA A 499 30.54 -1.65 -0.22
CA ALA A 499 30.87 -2.78 -1.08
C ALA A 499 31.14 -4.09 -0.31
N GLN A 500 31.52 -4.02 0.97
CA GLN A 500 31.79 -5.18 1.83
C GLN A 500 30.57 -5.66 2.64
N GLN A 501 29.44 -4.94 2.60
CA GLN A 501 28.24 -5.34 3.33
C GLN A 501 27.62 -6.62 2.73
N PRO A 502 26.94 -7.45 3.53
CA PRO A 502 26.39 -8.73 3.09
C PRO A 502 25.16 -8.60 2.17
N TRP A 503 24.44 -7.47 2.24
CA TRP A 503 23.24 -7.16 1.44
C TRP A 503 22.24 -8.33 1.31
N PRO A 504 21.62 -8.82 2.40
CA PRO A 504 20.60 -9.88 2.34
C PRO A 504 19.39 -9.52 1.46
N GLY A 505 19.06 -8.23 1.32
CA GLY A 505 18.04 -7.75 0.38
C GLY A 505 18.59 -7.33 -0.99
N ASN A 506 19.82 -7.74 -1.31
CA ASN A 506 20.52 -7.51 -2.58
C ASN A 506 20.46 -6.04 -3.05
N VAL A 507 20.29 -5.81 -4.35
CA VAL A 507 20.28 -4.48 -4.98
C VAL A 507 19.14 -3.62 -4.44
N ARG A 508 17.99 -4.22 -4.08
CA ARG A 508 16.85 -3.50 -3.50
C ARG A 508 17.21 -2.83 -2.17
N GLN A 509 17.88 -3.56 -1.27
CA GLN A 509 18.33 -3.03 0.01
C GLN A 509 19.39 -1.93 -0.18
N LEU A 510 20.41 -2.19 -0.99
CA LEU A 510 21.47 -1.22 -1.29
C LEU A 510 20.88 0.09 -1.85
N ARG A 511 20.02 -0.01 -2.89
CA ARG A 511 19.39 1.17 -3.51
C ARG A 511 18.55 1.96 -2.51
N SER A 512 17.83 1.27 -1.62
CA SER A 512 17.02 1.93 -0.59
C SER A 512 17.88 2.72 0.37
N LEU A 513 19.00 2.15 0.84
CA LEU A 513 19.94 2.86 1.69
C LEU A 513 20.55 4.08 0.98
N LEU A 514 21.02 3.92 -0.26
CA LEU A 514 21.59 5.03 -1.03
C LEU A 514 20.58 6.17 -1.24
N ARG A 515 19.30 5.86 -1.48
CA ARG A 515 18.25 6.89 -1.58
C ARG A 515 18.09 7.67 -0.28
N VAL A 516 18.11 6.99 0.86
CA VAL A 516 18.02 7.64 2.18
C VAL A 516 19.24 8.53 2.42
N LEU A 517 20.44 8.01 2.17
CA LEU A 517 21.69 8.77 2.30
C LEU A 517 21.68 10.03 1.42
N LEU A 518 21.26 9.90 0.16
CA LEU A 518 21.18 11.05 -0.74
C LEU A 518 20.12 12.06 -0.30
N ALA A 519 18.97 11.60 0.21
CA ALA A 519 17.89 12.48 0.67
C ALA A 519 18.27 13.28 1.91
N LEU A 520 19.09 12.70 2.80
CA LEU A 520 19.57 13.36 4.02
C LEU A 520 20.81 14.22 3.81
N ALA A 521 21.49 14.09 2.67
CA ALA A 521 22.70 14.84 2.37
C ALA A 521 22.40 16.30 2.00
N ASP A 522 23.27 17.20 2.42
CA ASP A 522 23.29 18.60 1.97
C ASP A 522 23.89 18.72 0.56
N GLU A 523 23.60 19.81 -0.15
CA GLU A 523 24.16 20.05 -1.49
C GLU A 523 25.70 20.19 -1.43
N GLY A 524 26.40 19.49 -2.32
CA GLY A 524 27.87 19.49 -2.38
C GLY A 524 28.56 18.67 -1.28
N GLU A 525 27.80 17.98 -0.42
CA GLU A 525 28.36 17.23 0.71
C GLU A 525 29.12 15.97 0.27
N THR A 526 30.19 15.61 1.01
CA THR A 526 30.84 14.31 0.89
C THR A 526 30.47 13.40 2.05
N LEU A 527 29.66 12.39 1.77
CA LEU A 527 29.20 11.42 2.76
C LEU A 527 30.32 10.45 3.16
N THR A 528 30.48 10.29 4.46
CA THR A 528 31.42 9.36 5.12
C THR A 528 30.68 8.25 5.89
N GLU A 529 31.42 7.29 6.47
CA GLU A 529 30.86 6.18 7.27
C GLU A 529 29.99 6.63 8.45
N SER A 530 30.17 7.86 8.96
CA SER A 530 29.31 8.42 10.01
C SER A 530 27.87 8.68 9.57
N HIS A 531 27.60 8.73 8.26
CA HIS A 531 26.26 8.92 7.71
C HIS A 531 25.49 7.60 7.58
N LEU A 532 26.18 6.45 7.70
CA LEU A 532 25.50 5.16 7.71
C LEU A 532 24.59 5.05 8.94
N PRO A 533 23.38 4.48 8.80
CA PRO A 533 22.58 4.07 9.94
C PRO A 533 23.34 3.08 10.83
N ALA A 534 23.03 3.06 12.13
CA ALA A 534 23.75 2.25 13.12
C ALA A 534 23.84 0.75 12.73
N GLU A 535 22.81 0.21 12.09
CA GLU A 535 22.75 -1.18 11.61
C GLU A 535 23.75 -1.51 10.48
N TYR A 536 24.25 -0.51 9.74
CA TYR A 536 25.26 -0.68 8.69
C TYR A 536 26.66 -0.25 9.14
N ARG A 537 26.78 0.35 10.33
CA ARG A 537 28.09 0.66 10.91
C ARG A 537 28.70 -0.63 11.43
N ARG A 538 29.94 -0.94 11.02
CA ARG A 538 30.72 -1.97 11.70
C ARG A 538 30.77 -1.61 13.19
N PRO A 539 30.50 -2.55 14.11
CA PRO A 539 30.84 -2.30 15.50
C PRO A 539 32.33 -1.97 15.57
N PRO A 540 32.75 -0.98 16.37
CA PRO A 540 34.18 -0.76 16.59
C PRO A 540 34.78 -2.10 17.03
N ALA A 541 35.94 -2.46 16.46
CA ALA A 541 36.68 -3.62 16.94
C ALA A 541 36.79 -3.51 18.48
N PRO A 542 36.52 -4.57 19.23
CA PRO A 542 36.56 -4.49 20.68
C PRO A 542 37.93 -3.96 21.10
N PRO A 543 37.99 -3.01 22.05
CA PRO A 543 39.26 -2.45 22.49
C PRO A 543 40.17 -3.58 22.98
N LEU A 544 41.48 -3.45 22.74
CA LEU A 544 42.55 -4.38 23.13
C LEU A 544 42.51 -4.87 24.61
N ARG A 545 41.68 -4.26 25.46
CA ARG A 545 41.43 -4.68 26.85
C ARG A 545 40.70 -6.02 26.96
N GLU A 546 39.78 -6.38 26.06
CA GLU A 546 39.03 -7.65 26.21
C GLU A 546 39.89 -8.90 25.95
N ARG A 547 40.96 -8.80 25.14
CA ARG A 547 41.90 -9.91 24.93
C ARG A 547 42.82 -10.17 26.14
N HIS A 548 43.13 -9.14 26.91
CA HIS A 548 43.91 -9.29 28.15
C HIS A 548 43.07 -9.90 29.28
N ASP A 549 41.76 -9.63 29.32
CA ASP A 549 40.87 -10.17 30.35
C ASP A 549 40.63 -11.69 30.20
N GLU A 550 40.55 -12.23 28.98
CA GLU A 550 40.33 -13.67 28.77
C GLU A 550 41.52 -14.54 29.20
N GLN A 551 42.76 -14.11 28.91
CA GLN A 551 43.96 -14.80 29.39
C GLN A 551 44.08 -14.71 30.92
N LEU A 552 43.84 -13.53 31.52
CA LEU A 552 43.89 -13.36 32.97
C LEU A 552 42.83 -14.19 33.70
N ILE A 553 41.64 -14.31 33.11
CA ILE A 553 40.53 -15.12 33.65
C ILE A 553 40.87 -16.61 33.54
N SER A 554 41.40 -17.06 32.41
CA SER A 554 41.80 -18.46 32.18
C SER A 554 42.93 -18.89 33.12
N GLU A 555 43.99 -18.09 33.25
CA GLU A 555 45.10 -18.34 34.17
C GLU A 555 44.65 -18.34 35.65
N THR A 556 43.74 -17.45 36.02
CA THR A 556 43.22 -17.39 37.40
C THR A 556 42.30 -18.57 37.71
N LEU A 557 41.50 -19.02 36.75
CA LEU A 557 40.68 -20.23 36.91
C LEU A 557 41.53 -21.50 37.03
N GLN A 558 42.63 -21.60 36.28
CA GLN A 558 43.62 -22.68 36.43
C GLN A 558 44.33 -22.63 37.78
N ARG A 559 44.76 -21.44 38.24
CA ARG A 559 45.43 -21.26 39.53
C ARG A 559 44.57 -21.65 40.74
N TYR A 560 43.24 -21.58 40.62
CA TYR A 560 42.28 -21.98 41.66
C TYR A 560 41.55 -23.29 41.34
N ASP A 561 42.10 -24.12 40.45
CA ASP A 561 41.65 -25.49 40.15
C ASP A 561 40.17 -25.57 39.75
N GLY A 562 39.71 -24.57 38.98
CA GLY A 562 38.32 -24.46 38.53
C GLY A 562 37.32 -23.96 39.58
N ASN A 563 37.77 -23.53 40.76
CA ASN A 563 36.88 -22.99 41.80
C ASN A 563 36.45 -21.54 41.49
N ILE A 564 35.30 -21.42 40.80
CA ILE A 564 34.71 -20.17 40.30
C ILE A 564 34.53 -19.13 41.42
N SER A 565 34.22 -19.55 42.65
CA SER A 565 33.98 -18.62 43.76
C SER A 565 35.26 -17.93 44.24
N LYS A 566 36.39 -18.65 44.25
CA LYS A 566 37.70 -18.09 44.63
C LYS A 566 38.30 -17.25 43.50
N ALA A 567 38.14 -17.69 42.25
CA ALA A 567 38.59 -16.94 41.08
C ALA A 567 37.85 -15.60 40.93
N ALA A 568 36.53 -15.56 41.17
CA ALA A 568 35.73 -14.33 41.18
C ALA A 568 36.23 -13.31 42.21
N GLN A 569 36.59 -13.79 43.40
CA GLN A 569 37.05 -12.96 44.50
C GLN A 569 38.46 -12.42 44.27
N ALA A 570 39.35 -13.22 43.65
CA ALA A 570 40.70 -12.80 43.29
C ALA A 570 40.73 -11.78 42.13
N LEU A 571 39.79 -11.89 41.18
CA LEU A 571 39.67 -10.99 40.02
C LEU A 571 38.81 -9.74 40.29
N GLY A 572 38.15 -9.67 41.45
CA GLY A 572 37.27 -8.54 41.80
C GLY A 572 36.00 -8.45 40.95
N VAL A 573 35.56 -9.55 40.32
CA VAL A 573 34.39 -9.60 39.42
C VAL A 573 33.28 -10.47 39.99
N ALA A 574 32.02 -10.18 39.62
CA ALA A 574 30.86 -10.96 40.08
C ALA A 574 30.90 -12.40 39.55
N ARG A 575 30.51 -13.38 40.39
CA ARG A 575 30.48 -14.83 40.04
C ARG A 575 29.66 -15.13 38.78
N SER A 576 28.56 -14.40 38.59
CA SER A 576 27.68 -14.50 37.41
C SER A 576 28.37 -14.16 36.10
N THR A 577 29.42 -13.34 36.15
CA THR A 577 30.19 -12.91 34.96
C THR A 577 31.16 -14.00 34.50
N LEU A 578 31.76 -14.74 35.45
CA LEU A 578 32.61 -15.89 35.13
C LEU A 578 31.80 -17.11 34.65
N TYR A 579 30.61 -17.36 35.22
CA TYR A 579 29.72 -18.45 34.77
C TYR A 579 29.29 -18.30 33.31
N ARG A 580 28.97 -17.07 32.88
CA ARG A 580 28.53 -16.79 31.50
C ARG A 580 29.63 -16.99 30.46
N ARG A 581 30.89 -16.80 30.86
CA ARG A 581 32.07 -16.96 29.98
C ARG A 581 32.57 -18.41 29.96
N ALA A 582 32.64 -19.09 31.11
CA ALA A 582 33.00 -20.52 31.16
C ALA A 582 32.01 -21.43 30.41
N ALA A 583 30.75 -21.00 30.27
CA ALA A 583 29.74 -21.69 29.45
C ALA A 583 29.93 -21.48 27.93
N ARG A 584 30.69 -20.47 27.49
CA ARG A 584 31.04 -20.25 26.08
C ARG A 584 32.22 -21.12 25.65
N ASP A 585 33.25 -21.29 26.49
CA ASP A 585 34.45 -22.09 26.15
C ASP A 585 34.24 -23.61 26.15
N ARG A 586 33.14 -24.11 26.73
CA ARG A 586 32.78 -25.56 26.67
C ARG A 586 31.85 -25.90 25.51
N GLY A 587 31.59 -24.92 24.63
CA GLY A 587 30.61 -25.02 23.55
C GLY A 587 31.19 -25.20 22.15
N ASP A 588 32.51 -25.39 22.01
CA ASP A 588 33.19 -25.73 20.75
C ASP A 588 33.69 -27.19 20.75
#